data_AF-A0A7J4LEA9-F1
#
_entry.id   AF-A0A7J4LEA9-F1
#
_cell.length_a   1.000
_cell.length_b   1.000
_cell.length_c   1.000
_cell.angle_alpha   90.00
_cell.angle_beta   90.00
_cell.angle_gamma   90.00
#
_symmetry.space_group_name_H-M   'P 1'
#
loop_
_entity.id
_entity.type
_entity.pdbx_description
1 polymer ?
#
loop_
_entity_poly.entity_id
_entity_poly.type
_entity_poly.pdbx_seq_one_letter_code
_entity_poly.pdbx_strand_id
1 'polypeptide(L)'
;MSEIKFIGARLGPETSKMLEDTAREEKIDKSTALKELIIFGRQKILEKRAVELYRDGRISTDKAAEMLSTTVTEVMRLFVSAGIKSEETLEEYSEGLKLLLKA
;
A
#
# COMPACT_ATOMS: atom_id res chain seq x y z
N MET A 1 -28.07 -3.57 -4.26
CA MET A 1 -27.18 -4.70 -4.57
C MET A 1 -26.16 -4.20 -5.59
N SER A 2 -24.87 -4.32 -5.31
CA SER A 2 -23.83 -3.98 -6.29
C SER A 2 -23.90 -4.94 -7.48
N GLU A 3 -23.83 -4.42 -8.70
CA GLU A 3 -23.88 -5.20 -9.94
C GLU A 3 -22.65 -6.13 -10.05
N ILE A 4 -22.87 -7.45 -10.15
CA ILE A 4 -21.78 -8.43 -10.39
C ILE A 4 -21.54 -8.51 -11.90
N LYS A 5 -20.29 -8.26 -12.32
CA LYS A 5 -19.88 -8.34 -13.73
C LYS A 5 -18.90 -9.49 -13.95
N PHE A 6 -19.13 -10.26 -15.00
CA PHE A 6 -18.17 -11.25 -15.46
C PHE A 6 -17.03 -10.55 -16.21
N ILE A 7 -15.79 -10.87 -15.84
CA ILE A 7 -14.59 -10.38 -16.51
C ILE A 7 -13.77 -11.61 -16.91
N GLY A 8 -13.57 -11.80 -18.21
CA GLY A 8 -12.72 -12.86 -18.76
C GLY A 8 -11.28 -12.38 -18.94
N ALA A 9 -10.31 -13.20 -18.53
CA ALA A 9 -8.89 -12.96 -18.77
C ALA A 9 -8.20 -14.25 -19.23
N ARG A 10 -7.25 -14.13 -20.16
CA ARG A 10 -6.39 -15.25 -20.57
C ARG A 10 -5.17 -15.25 -19.67
N LEU A 11 -4.95 -16.35 -18.95
CA LEU A 11 -3.82 -16.51 -18.05
C LEU A 11 -2.79 -17.44 -18.69
N GLY A 12 -1.52 -17.04 -18.62
CA GLY A 12 -0.41 -17.92 -18.97
C GLY A 12 -0.28 -19.10 -17.98
N PRO A 13 0.50 -20.12 -18.32
CA PRO A 13 0.62 -21.33 -17.49
C PRO A 13 1.14 -21.02 -16.08
N GLU A 14 2.09 -20.10 -15.93
CA GLU A 14 2.64 -19.71 -14.62
C GLU A 14 1.60 -19.01 -13.74
N THR A 15 0.86 -18.05 -14.29
CA THR A 15 -0.19 -17.34 -13.56
C THR A 15 -1.36 -18.25 -13.19
N SER A 16 -1.74 -19.17 -14.09
CA SER A 16 -2.76 -20.17 -13.80
C SER A 16 -2.32 -21.10 -12.67
N LYS A 17 -1.06 -21.53 -12.68
CA LYS A 17 -0.50 -22.37 -11.62
C LYS A 17 -0.45 -21.63 -10.28
N MET A 18 0.01 -20.37 -10.27
CA MET A 18 0.01 -19.53 -9.07
C MET A 18 -1.40 -19.39 -8.46
N LEU A 19 -2.42 -19.19 -9.30
CA LEU A 19 -3.82 -19.13 -8.85
C LEU A 19 -4.29 -20.46 -8.25
N GLU A 20 -3.93 -21.58 -8.86
CA GLU A 20 -4.26 -22.92 -8.38
C GLU A 20 -3.59 -23.25 -7.04
N ASP A 21 -2.31 -22.91 -6.92
CA ASP A 21 -1.54 -23.09 -5.69
C ASP A 21 -2.13 -22.24 -4.56
N THR A 22 -2.44 -20.96 -4.82
CA THR A 22 -3.10 -20.06 -3.85
C THR A 22 -4.46 -20.61 -3.40
N ALA A 23 -5.31 -21.04 -4.34
CA ALA A 23 -6.62 -21.60 -4.03
C ALA A 23 -6.51 -22.88 -3.18
N ARG A 24 -5.51 -23.72 -3.47
CA ARG A 24 -5.25 -24.95 -2.71
C ARG A 24 -4.74 -24.66 -1.30
N GLU A 25 -3.78 -23.74 -1.16
CA GLU A 25 -3.15 -23.37 0.12
C GLU A 25 -4.15 -22.73 1.08
N GLU A 26 -4.95 -21.79 0.57
CA GLU A 26 -5.98 -21.07 1.33
C GLU A 26 -7.29 -21.87 1.47
N LYS A 27 -7.41 -23.03 0.79
CA LYS A 27 -8.60 -23.90 0.77
C LYS A 27 -9.88 -23.17 0.32
N ILE A 28 -9.75 -22.34 -0.71
CA ILE A 28 -10.84 -21.55 -1.32
C ILE A 28 -10.99 -21.90 -2.81
N ASP A 29 -12.08 -21.46 -3.43
CA ASP A 29 -12.25 -21.65 -4.88
C ASP A 29 -11.39 -20.67 -5.69
N LYS A 30 -11.11 -21.03 -6.95
CA LYS A 30 -10.26 -20.23 -7.84
C LYS A 30 -10.80 -18.81 -8.09
N SER A 31 -12.11 -18.60 -8.09
CA SER A 31 -12.68 -17.26 -8.28
C SER A 31 -12.42 -16.37 -7.07
N THR A 32 -12.55 -16.91 -5.86
CA THR A 32 -12.26 -16.20 -4.62
C THR A 32 -10.77 -15.88 -4.51
N ALA A 33 -9.89 -16.86 -4.75
CA ALA A 33 -8.44 -16.63 -4.78
C ALA A 33 -8.04 -15.55 -5.82
N LEU A 34 -8.64 -15.58 -7.02
CA LEU A 34 -8.35 -14.57 -8.05
C LEU A 34 -8.75 -13.16 -7.61
N LYS A 35 -9.91 -13.01 -6.95
CA LYS A 35 -10.37 -11.71 -6.43
C LYS A 35 -9.41 -11.17 -5.37
N GLU A 36 -8.99 -12.01 -4.43
CA GLU A 36 -8.05 -11.63 -3.37
C GLU A 36 -6.70 -11.20 -3.94
N LEU A 37 -6.15 -11.98 -4.89
CA LEU A 37 -4.91 -11.64 -5.59
C LEU A 37 -5.00 -10.31 -6.33
N ILE A 38 -6.15 -10.02 -6.97
CA ILE A 38 -6.38 -8.74 -7.66
C ILE A 38 -6.40 -7.58 -6.66
N ILE A 39 -7.12 -7.72 -5.54
CA ILE A 39 -7.20 -6.69 -4.49
C ILE A 39 -5.80 -6.43 -3.90
N PHE A 40 -5.09 -7.50 -3.54
CA PHE A 40 -3.74 -7.41 -3.00
C PHE A 40 -2.76 -6.78 -4.01
N GLY A 41 -2.80 -7.22 -5.27
CA GLY A 41 -2.00 -6.64 -6.34
C GLY A 41 -2.29 -5.15 -6.54
N ARG A 42 -3.55 -4.73 -6.47
CA ARG A 42 -3.93 -3.31 -6.55
C ARG A 42 -3.35 -2.52 -5.38
N GLN A 43 -3.41 -3.06 -4.16
CA GLN A 43 -2.82 -2.42 -2.99
C GLN A 43 -1.31 -2.22 -3.15
N LYS A 44 -0.58 -3.24 -3.62
CA LYS A 44 0.87 -3.13 -3.85
C LYS A 44 1.24 -2.12 -4.94
N ILE A 45 0.43 -2.02 -5.99
CA ILE A 45 0.60 -0.96 -7.01
C ILE A 45 0.41 0.42 -6.40
N LEU A 46 -0.61 0.60 -5.54
CA LEU A 46 -0.85 1.87 -4.87
C LEU A 46 0.26 2.21 -3.88
N GLU A 47 0.75 1.27 -3.08
CA GLU A 47 1.87 1.46 -2.16
C GLU A 47 3.11 1.97 -2.91
N LYS A 48 3.49 1.29 -4.01
CA LYS A 48 4.60 1.71 -4.87
C LYS A 48 4.40 3.14 -5.38
N ARG A 49 3.19 3.46 -5.84
CA ARG A 49 2.87 4.79 -6.37
C ARG A 49 2.91 5.87 -5.29
N ALA A 50 2.48 5.57 -4.07
CA ALA A 50 2.53 6.51 -2.95
C ALA A 50 3.99 6.85 -2.60
N VAL A 51 4.87 5.84 -2.56
CA VAL A 51 6.30 6.03 -2.33
C VAL A 51 6.93 6.92 -3.40
N GLU A 52 6.65 6.65 -4.69
CA GLU A 52 7.16 7.48 -5.81
C GLU A 52 6.70 8.94 -5.68
N LEU A 53 5.39 9.16 -5.51
CA LEU A 53 4.83 10.51 -5.41
C LEU A 53 5.34 11.27 -4.19
N TYR A 54 5.55 10.59 -3.06
CA TYR A 54 6.10 11.20 -1.86
C TYR A 54 7.57 11.62 -2.09
N ARG A 55 8.39 10.75 -2.68
CA ARG A 55 9.79 11.07 -3.03
C ARG A 55 9.89 12.26 -3.98
N ASP A 56 8.95 12.40 -4.90
CA ASP A 56 8.88 13.53 -5.83
C ASP A 56 8.34 14.81 -5.17
N GLY A 57 8.02 14.79 -3.86
CA GLY A 57 7.44 15.93 -3.13
C GLY A 57 6.00 16.27 -3.55
N ARG A 58 5.30 15.35 -4.24
CA ARG A 58 3.99 15.61 -4.85
C ARG A 58 2.82 15.33 -3.91
N ILE A 59 3.02 14.55 -2.88
CA ILE A 59 2.01 14.23 -1.86
C ILE A 59 2.64 14.27 -0.46
N SER A 60 1.85 14.66 0.53
CA SER A 60 2.21 14.51 1.94
C SER A 60 1.94 13.09 2.45
N THR A 61 2.43 12.79 3.65
CA THR A 61 2.13 11.53 4.36
C THR A 61 0.62 11.34 4.54
N ASP A 62 -0.12 12.40 4.90
CA ASP A 62 -1.58 12.35 5.05
C ASP A 62 -2.28 12.03 3.73
N LYS A 63 -1.81 12.63 2.63
CA LYS A 63 -2.39 12.37 1.31
C LYS A 63 -2.11 10.95 0.83
N ALA A 64 -0.96 10.40 1.18
CA ALA A 64 -0.68 8.97 0.97
C ALA A 64 -1.58 8.08 1.82
N ALA A 65 -1.91 8.48 3.05
CA ALA A 65 -2.80 7.73 3.95
C ALA A 65 -4.22 7.66 3.38
N GLU A 66 -4.75 8.79 2.88
CA GLU A 66 -6.00 8.81 2.13
C GLU A 66 -5.97 7.91 0.89
N MET A 67 -4.91 8.03 0.08
CA MET A 67 -4.75 7.25 -1.15
C MET A 67 -4.73 5.73 -0.91
N LEU A 68 -4.15 5.31 0.21
CA LEU A 68 -4.04 3.91 0.61
C LEU A 68 -5.18 3.46 1.52
N SER A 69 -6.09 4.36 1.90
CA SER A 69 -7.18 4.10 2.86
C SER A 69 -6.65 3.47 4.15
N THR A 70 -5.56 4.03 4.68
CA THR A 70 -4.79 3.51 5.82
C THR A 70 -4.45 4.68 6.75
N THR A 71 -3.79 4.43 7.87
CA THR A 71 -3.36 5.47 8.82
C THR A 71 -2.04 6.11 8.42
N VAL A 72 -1.80 7.35 8.85
CA VAL A 72 -0.50 8.04 8.72
C VAL A 72 0.64 7.18 9.28
N THR A 73 0.41 6.49 10.40
CA THR A 73 1.39 5.60 11.01
C THR A 73 1.78 4.41 10.11
N GLU A 74 0.82 3.83 9.39
CA GLU A 74 1.10 2.75 8.43
C GLU A 74 1.87 3.27 7.22
N VAL A 75 1.53 4.46 6.74
CA VAL A 75 2.28 5.12 5.67
C VAL A 75 3.72 5.42 6.09
N MET A 76 3.94 5.93 7.31
CA MET A 76 5.30 6.17 7.81
C MET A 76 6.12 4.87 7.85
N ARG A 77 5.53 3.75 8.30
CA ARG A 77 6.19 2.43 8.25
C ARG A 77 6.51 2.01 6.81
N LEU A 78 5.57 2.19 5.88
CA LEU A 78 5.78 1.94 4.46
C LEU A 78 6.97 2.75 3.93
N PHE A 79 7.01 4.05 4.23
CA PHE A 79 8.08 4.94 3.77
C PHE A 79 9.44 4.56 4.35
N VAL A 80 9.52 4.25 5.65
CA VAL A 80 10.74 3.75 6.28
C VAL A 80 11.19 2.44 5.64
N SER A 81 10.27 1.51 5.39
CA SER A 81 10.60 0.25 4.70
C SER A 81 11.09 0.45 3.26
N ALA A 82 10.65 1.54 2.62
CA ALA A 82 11.11 1.98 1.32
C ALA A 82 12.42 2.80 1.39
N GLY A 83 13.04 2.95 2.56
CA GLY A 83 14.29 3.68 2.74
C GLY A 83 14.17 5.20 2.71
N ILE A 84 12.95 5.74 2.83
CA ILE A 84 12.74 7.16 3.04
C ILE A 84 13.17 7.49 4.47
N LYS A 85 14.05 8.48 4.61
CA LYS A 85 14.52 9.00 5.90
C LYS A 85 13.92 10.38 6.12
N SER A 86 13.75 10.75 7.38
CA SER A 86 13.45 12.15 7.72
C SER A 86 14.62 13.02 7.27
N GLU A 87 14.31 14.14 6.63
CA GLU A 87 15.28 15.20 6.37
C GLU A 87 15.51 16.07 7.61
N GLU A 88 14.60 15.99 8.59
CA GLU A 88 14.69 16.71 9.85
C GLU A 88 15.89 16.23 10.68
N THR A 89 16.71 17.17 11.09
CA THR A 89 17.82 16.97 12.02
C THR A 89 17.30 16.80 13.45
N LEU A 90 18.12 16.22 14.34
CA LEU A 90 17.76 16.09 15.75
C LEU A 90 17.59 17.46 16.42
N GLU A 91 18.35 18.45 15.97
CA GLU A 91 18.26 19.83 16.43
C GLU A 91 16.93 20.46 16.04
N GLU A 92 16.49 20.32 14.79
CA GLU A 92 15.19 20.81 14.32
C GLU A 92 14.04 20.16 15.10
N TYR A 93 14.10 18.83 15.27
CA TYR A 93 13.10 18.10 16.06
C TYR A 93 13.05 18.57 17.52
N SER A 94 14.22 18.77 18.14
CA SER A 94 14.34 19.26 19.53
C SER A 94 13.75 20.66 19.69
N GLU A 95 13.96 21.55 18.72
CA GLU A 95 13.39 22.90 18.76
C GLU A 95 11.86 22.86 18.62
N GLY A 96 11.33 22.01 17.74
CA GLY A 96 9.89 21.75 17.62
C GLY A 96 9.25 21.32 18.94
N LEU A 97 9.91 20.42 19.69
CA LEU A 97 9.44 19.98 21.00
C LEU A 97 9.41 21.10 22.04
N LYS A 98 10.41 21.99 22.05
CA LYS A 98 10.43 23.15 22.96
C LYS A 98 9.27 24.10 22.71
N LEU A 99 8.87 24.28 21.45
CA LEU A 99 7.72 25.10 21.09
C LEU A 99 6.42 24.47 21.59
N LEU A 100 6.25 23.16 21.42
CA LEU A 100 5.08 22.43 21.90
C LEU A 100 4.91 22.54 23.42
N LEU A 101 5.99 22.43 24.19
CA LEU A 101 5.96 22.52 25.65
C LEU A 101 5.68 23.93 26.20
N LYS A 102 5.76 24.96 25.36
CA LYS A 102 5.45 26.36 25.72
C LYS A 102 4.01 26.75 25.41
N ALA A 103 3.26 25.93 24.68
CA ALA A 103 1.86 26.15 24.32
C ALA A 103 0.93 25.59 25.41
#